data_AF-M0AL44-F1
#
_entry.id   AF-M0AL44-F1
#
_cell.length_a   1.000
_cell.length_b   1.000
_cell.length_c   1.000
_cell.angle_alpha   90.00
_cell.angle_beta   90.00
_cell.angle_gamma   90.00
#
_symmetry.space_group_name_H-M   'P 1'
#
loop_
_entity.id
_entity.type
_entity.pdbx_description
1 polymer ?
#
loop_
_entity_poly.entity_id
_entity_poly.type
_entity_poly.pdbx_seq_one_letter_code
_entity_poly.pdbx_strand_id
1 'polypeptide(L)' 'MTNTHLSLVGIHLSLVGSVLIIEARLAGFDPGALSYIMLIGGLFITLFSLFNRLSPAPTSSDT' A
#
# COMPACT_ATOMS: atom_id res chain seq x y z
N MET A 1 10.45 13.80 5.68
CA MET A 1 9.52 13.94 4.53
C MET A 1 9.34 12.65 3.72
N THR A 2 10.28 11.70 3.77
CA THR A 2 10.27 10.39 3.09
C THR A 2 9.04 9.51 3.39
N ASN A 3 8.55 9.48 4.63
CA ASN A 3 7.45 8.59 5.02
C ASN A 3 6.11 8.93 4.34
N THR A 4 5.86 10.21 4.05
CA THR A 4 4.61 10.64 3.38
C THR A 4 4.57 10.16 1.93
N HIS A 5 5.71 10.21 1.23
CA HIS A 5 5.83 9.70 -0.14
C HIS A 5 5.60 8.19 -0.19
N LEU A 6 6.13 7.44 0.78
CA LEU A 6 5.95 5.98 0.84
C LEU A 6 4.49 5.59 1.06
N SER A 7 3.78 6.32 1.92
CA SER A 7 2.33 6.12 2.13
C SER A 7 1.52 6.46 0.87
N LEU A 8 1.85 7.55 0.19
CA LEU A 8 1.19 7.94 -1.07
C LEU A 8 1.36 6.86 -2.16
N VAL A 9 2.58 6.32 -2.30
CA VAL A 9 2.87 5.24 -3.25
C VAL A 9 2.08 3.98 -2.90
N GLY A 10 2.02 3.61 -1.61
CA GLY A 10 1.25 2.45 -1.15
C GLY A 10 -0.25 2.59 -1.47
N ILE A 11 -0.84 3.76 -1.19
CA ILE A 11 -2.24 4.03 -1.49
C ILE A 11 -2.49 3.94 -2.99
N HIS A 12 -1.63 4.57 -3.80
CA HIS A 12 -1.76 4.55 -5.26
C HIS A 12 -1.70 3.12 -5.82
N LEU A 13 -0.73 2.31 -5.37
CA LEU A 13 -0.59 0.92 -5.79
C LEU A 13 -1.85 0.09 -5.45
N SER A 14 -2.40 0.29 -4.25
CA SER A 14 -3.60 -0.42 -3.79
C SER A 14 -4.84 -0.03 -4.59
N LEU A 15 -4.95 1.26 -4.93
CA LEU A 15 -6.06 1.81 -5.72
C LEU A 15 -6.03 1.29 -7.15
N VAL A 16 -4.86 1.27 -7.80
CA VAL A 16 -4.68 0.69 -9.13
C VAL A 16 -5.01 -0.81 -9.13
N GLY A 17 -4.52 -1.57 -8.14
CA GLY A 17 -4.86 -3.00 -8.02
C GLY A 17 -6.35 -3.25 -7.85
N SER A 18 -7.04 -2.42 -7.06
CA SER A 18 -8.50 -2.49 -6.87
C SER A 18 -9.26 -2.21 -8.16
N VAL A 19 -8.86 -1.19 -8.92
CA VAL A 19 -9.49 -0.85 -10.21
C VAL A 19 -9.34 -1.99 -11.21
N LEU A 20 -8.16 -2.59 -11.32
CA LEU A 20 -7.92 -3.74 -12.21
C LEU A 20 -8.75 -4.97 -11.81
N ILE A 21 -8.96 -5.20 -10.51
CA ILE A 21 -9.83 -6.28 -10.03
C ILE A 21 -11.28 -6.03 -10.43
N ILE A 22 -11.76 -4.80 -10.24
CA ILE A 22 -13.12 -4.41 -10.59
C ILE A 22 -13.33 -4.55 -12.10
N GLU A 23 -12.40 -4.03 -12.91
CA GLU A 23 -12.46 -4.12 -14.37
C GLU A 23 -12.50 -5.57 -14.85
N ALA A 24 -11.60 -6.42 -14.33
CA ALA A 24 -11.55 -7.84 -14.70
C ALA A 24 -12.87 -8.55 -14.36
N ARG A 25 -13.41 -8.32 -13.15
CA ARG A 25 -14.70 -8.90 -12.72
C ARG A 25 -15.86 -8.39 -13.58
N LEU A 26 -15.86 -7.11 -13.95
CA LEU A 26 -16.89 -6.51 -14.79
C LEU A 26 -16.84 -7.04 -16.22
N ALA A 27 -15.65 -7.33 -16.74
CA ALA A 27 -15.42 -7.95 -18.03
C ALA A 27 -15.64 -9.47 -18.03
N GLY A 28 -15.96 -10.08 -16.88
CA GLY A 28 -16.20 -11.52 -16.74
C GLY A 28 -14.93 -12.38 -16.75
N PHE A 29 -13.76 -11.76 -16.58
CA PHE A 29 -12.48 -12.47 -16.46
C PHE A 29 -12.08 -12.63 -14.99
N ASP A 30 -11.28 -13.66 -14.71
CA ASP A 30 -10.68 -13.76 -13.38
C ASP A 30 -9.55 -12.73 -13.25
N PRO A 31 -9.58 -11.88 -12.21
CA PRO A 31 -8.51 -10.93 -11.95
C PRO A 31 -7.18 -11.67 -11.74
N GLY A 32 -6.17 -11.28 -12.51
CA GLY A 32 -4.84 -11.86 -12.43
C GLY A 32 -4.22 -11.70 -11.04
N ALA A 33 -3.34 -12.63 -10.66
CA ALA A 33 -2.66 -12.61 -9.38
C ALA A 33 -1.91 -11.28 -9.10
N LEU A 34 -1.44 -10.62 -10.16
CA LEU A 34 -0.75 -9.34 -10.10
C LEU A 34 -1.65 -8.23 -9.50
N SER A 35 -2.93 -8.18 -9.88
CA SER A 35 -3.88 -7.18 -9.37
C SER A 35 -4.13 -7.34 -7.85
N TYR A 36 -4.19 -8.59 -7.37
CA TYR A 36 -4.27 -8.88 -5.94
C TYR A 36 -2.99 -8.53 -5.19
N ILE A 37 -1.82 -8.80 -5.77
CA ILE A 37 -0.53 -8.42 -5.20
C ILE A 37 -0.41 -6.90 -5.10
N MET A 38 -0.86 -6.14 -6.11
CA MET A 38 -0.87 -4.67 -6.07
C MET A 38 -1.80 -4.14 -4.98
N LEU A 39 -3.00 -4.73 -4.84
CA LEU A 39 -3.95 -4.38 -3.79
C LEU A 39 -3.37 -4.60 -2.39
N ILE A 40 -2.90 -5.82 -2.12
CA ILE A 40 -2.40 -6.24 -0.80
C ILE A 40 -1.05 -5.58 -0.50
N GLY A 41 -0.14 -5.54 -1.47
CA GLY A 41 1.18 -4.95 -1.34
C GLY A 41 1.12 -3.44 -1.11
N GLY A 42 0.28 -2.72 -1.86
CA GLY A 42 0.05 -1.30 -1.65
C GLY A 42 -0.52 -1.00 -0.26
N LEU A 43 -1.48 -1.81 0.20
CA LEU A 43 -2.05 -1.69 1.54
C LEU A 43 -1.00 -1.95 2.62
N PHE A 44 -0.16 -2.98 2.45
CA PHE A 44 0.92 -3.31 3.38
C PHE A 44 1.93 -2.17 3.51
N ILE A 45 2.38 -1.59 2.39
CA ILE A 45 3.30 -0.43 2.39
C ILE A 45 2.67 0.77 3.10
N THR A 46 1.38 1.02 2.86
CA THR A 46 0.64 2.11 3.50
C THR A 46 0.56 1.92 5.01
N LEU A 47 0.16 0.72 5.46
CA LEU A 47 0.09 0.34 6.87
C LEU A 47 1.45 0.43 7.55
N PHE A 48 2.51 -0.06 6.91
CA PHE A 48 3.87 0.02 7.43
C PHE A 48 4.34 1.47 7.62
N SER A 49 4.09 2.33 6.63
CA SER A 49 4.41 3.76 6.74
C SER A 49 3.60 4.45 7.86
N LEU A 50 2.32 4.11 7.99
CA LEU A 50 1.47 4.64 9.04
C LEU A 50 1.92 4.17 10.44
N PHE A 51 2.30 2.90 10.57
CA PHE A 51 2.81 2.32 11.82
C PHE A 51 4.09 3.01 12.26
N ASN A 52 5.05 3.23 11.36
CA ASN A 52 6.28 3.98 11.65
C ASN A 52 6.02 5.45 12.04
N ARG A 53 4.92 6.03 11.59
CA ARG A 53 4.49 7.37 12.02
C ARG A 53 3.85 7.38 13.40
N LEU A 54 3.05 6.36 13.74
CA LEU A 54 2.30 6.27 15.00
C LEU A 54 3.16 5.74 16.16
N SER A 55 4.12 4.86 15.87
CA SER A 55 5.09 4.33 16.82
C SER A 55 6.50 4.62 16.32
N PRO A 56 6.96 5.88 16.36
CA PRO A 56 8.34 6.18 16.04
C PRO A 56 9.23 5.41 17.02
N ALA A 57 10.19 4.65 16.49
CA ALA A 57 11.17 3.96 17.32
C ALA A 57 11.86 5.00 18.24
N PRO A 58 12.04 4.71 19.54
CA PRO A 58 12.73 5.61 20.44
C PRO A 58 14.15 5.84 19.90
N THR A 59 14.44 7.06 19.46
CA THR A 59 15.79 7.47 19.11
C THR A 59 16.60 7.58 20.40
N SER A 60 17.49 6.63 20.63
CA SER A 60 18.41 6.60 21.78
C SER A 60 19.54 7.63 21.64
N SER A 61 19.21 8.91 21.44
CA SER A 61 20.20 9.97 21.21
C SER A 61 20.14 11.09 22.26
N ASP A 62 19.66 10.79 23.46
CA ASP A 62 19.79 11.67 24.63
C ASP A 62 20.75 11.03 25.66
N THR A 63 22.02 10.86 25.30
CA THR A 63 23.17 10.82 26.22
C THR A 63 24.44 11.21 25.50
#